data_AF-A0A3N5W1U3-F1
#
_entry.id   AF-A0A3N5W1U3-F1
#
_cell.length_a   1.000
_cell.length_b   1.000
_cell.length_c   1.000
_cell.angle_alpha   90.00
_cell.angle_beta   90.00
_cell.angle_gamma   90.00
#
_symmetry.space_group_name_H-M   'P 1'
#
loop_
_entity.id
_entity.type
_entity.pdbx_description
1 polymer ?
#
loop_
_entity_poly.entity_id
_entity_poly.type
_entity_poly.pdbx_seq_one_letter_code
_entity_poly.pdbx_strand_id
1 'polypeptide(L)'
;MKTNEKSEFVVREYFKRIRSGDVQGSLNLFSDNAVVHEPFSKSKYLSGKSEIEPFLNSVVMANQGLDYGLKIEKDNQGDNTVVIADVIFRKENTIRCMITFQLDNTKADKSVRTIKRMDIEFID
;
A
#
# COMPACT_ATOMS: atom_id res chain seq x y z
N MET A 1 6.80 -19.91 -7.91
CA MET A 1 6.77 -18.84 -6.89
C MET A 1 5.63 -19.12 -5.92
N LYS A 2 5.93 -19.29 -4.63
CA LYS A 2 4.93 -19.62 -3.60
C LYS A 2 3.97 -18.42 -3.42
N THR A 3 2.73 -18.69 -3.03
CA THR A 3 1.70 -17.66 -2.73
C THR A 3 2.23 -16.52 -1.86
N ASN A 4 3.09 -16.85 -0.88
CA ASN A 4 3.63 -15.91 0.09
C ASN A 4 4.67 -14.93 -0.51
N GLU A 5 5.35 -15.31 -1.60
CA GLU A 5 6.32 -14.45 -2.31
C GLU A 5 5.59 -13.42 -3.18
N LYS A 6 4.42 -13.79 -3.72
CA LYS A 6 3.59 -12.92 -4.57
C LYS A 6 2.98 -11.75 -3.80
N SER A 7 2.54 -11.98 -2.57
CA SER A 7 1.93 -10.94 -1.74
C SER A 7 2.92 -9.86 -1.33
N GLU A 8 4.11 -10.28 -0.91
CA GLU A 8 5.20 -9.37 -0.59
C GLU A 8 5.65 -8.59 -1.83
N PHE A 9 5.70 -9.25 -2.99
CA PHE A 9 6.03 -8.60 -4.25
C PHE A 9 5.10 -7.43 -4.58
N VAL A 10 3.78 -7.57 -4.42
CA VAL A 10 2.83 -6.46 -4.65
C VAL A 10 3.13 -5.26 -3.75
N VAL A 11 3.40 -5.50 -2.46
CA VAL A 11 3.73 -4.43 -1.50
C VAL A 11 5.06 -3.78 -1.84
N ARG A 12 6.09 -4.56 -2.21
CA ARG A 12 7.38 -4.00 -2.64
C ARG A 12 7.26 -3.18 -3.93
N GLU A 13 6.48 -3.65 -4.89
CA GLU A 13 6.22 -2.89 -6.12
C GLU A 13 5.43 -1.60 -5.84
N TYR A 14 4.51 -1.60 -4.87
CA TYR A 14 3.86 -0.37 -4.42
C TYR A 14 4.88 0.69 -3.97
N PHE A 15 5.76 0.36 -3.00
CA PHE A 15 6.76 1.31 -2.51
C PHE A 15 7.77 1.73 -3.59
N LYS A 16 8.16 0.81 -4.47
CA LYS A 16 9.04 1.11 -5.61
C LYS A 16 8.41 2.14 -6.56
N ARG A 17 7.12 2.01 -6.86
CA ARG A 17 6.40 2.92 -7.75
C ARG A 17 6.13 4.28 -7.11
N ILE A 18 5.82 4.30 -5.81
CA ILE A 18 5.78 5.56 -5.04
C ILE A 18 7.13 6.28 -5.14
N ARG A 19 8.25 5.56 -4.94
CA ARG A 19 9.60 6.13 -5.03
C ARG A 19 9.94 6.64 -6.43
N SER A 20 9.47 5.98 -7.49
CA SER A 20 9.71 6.41 -8.87
C SER A 20 8.71 7.47 -9.37
N GLY A 21 7.72 7.84 -8.54
CA GLY A 21 6.64 8.74 -8.93
C GLY A 21 5.65 8.15 -9.96
N ASP A 22 5.59 6.83 -10.08
CA ASP A 22 4.69 6.14 -11.02
C ASP A 22 3.29 5.95 -10.40
N VAL A 23 2.49 7.02 -10.46
CA VAL A 23 1.13 7.05 -9.91
C VAL A 23 0.22 6.03 -10.60
N GLN A 24 0.21 6.01 -11.94
CA GLN A 24 -0.66 5.10 -12.70
C GLN A 24 -0.30 3.64 -12.43
N GLY A 25 1.00 3.33 -12.38
CA GLY A 25 1.46 2.01 -12.02
C GLY A 25 1.10 1.61 -10.60
N SER A 26 1.19 2.54 -9.65
CA SER A 26 0.75 2.31 -8.26
C SER A 26 -0.75 2.03 -8.22
N LEU A 27 -1.55 2.81 -8.94
CA LEU A 27 -3.00 2.64 -9.05
C LEU A 27 -3.38 1.29 -9.66
N ASN A 28 -2.60 0.79 -10.61
CA ASN A 28 -2.83 -0.52 -11.24
C ASN A 28 -2.62 -1.71 -10.27
N LEU A 29 -1.99 -1.50 -9.12
CA LEU A 29 -1.88 -2.52 -8.07
C LEU A 29 -3.18 -2.65 -7.26
N PHE A 30 -4.08 -1.68 -7.31
CA PHE A 30 -5.36 -1.70 -6.58
C PHE A 30 -6.46 -2.40 -7.38
N SER A 31 -7.37 -3.09 -6.69
CA SER A 31 -8.64 -3.54 -7.29
C SER A 31 -9.52 -2.34 -7.64
N ASP A 32 -10.46 -2.52 -8.57
CA ASP A 32 -11.30 -1.40 -9.03
C ASP A 32 -12.21 -0.83 -7.93
N ASN A 33 -12.57 -1.68 -6.97
CA ASN A 33 -13.35 -1.36 -5.77
C ASN A 33 -12.50 -1.29 -4.49
N ALA A 34 -11.19 -1.05 -4.62
CA ALA A 34 -10.31 -1.01 -3.47
C ALA A 34 -10.67 0.14 -2.51
N VAL A 35 -10.30 -0.01 -1.23
CA VAL A 35 -10.54 1.00 -0.21
C VAL A 35 -9.23 1.39 0.48
N VAL A 36 -9.01 2.68 0.68
CA VAL A 36 -7.88 3.21 1.45
C VAL A 36 -8.41 3.92 2.70
N HIS A 37 -7.95 3.50 3.87
CA HIS A 37 -8.17 4.19 5.14
C HIS A 37 -6.92 5.00 5.44
N GLU A 38 -7.05 6.31 5.33
CA GLU A 38 -5.95 7.25 5.54
C GLU A 38 -6.32 8.26 6.65
N PRO A 39 -5.33 8.75 7.42
CA PRO A 39 -5.61 9.53 8.63
C PRO A 39 -5.72 11.05 8.39
N PHE A 40 -5.63 11.52 7.16
CA PHE A 40 -5.49 12.95 6.85
C PHE A 40 -6.77 13.61 6.34
N SER A 41 -7.65 12.90 5.63
CA SER A 41 -8.88 13.51 5.13
C SER A 41 -10.04 13.47 6.13
N LYS A 42 -11.05 14.33 5.89
CA LYS A 42 -12.30 14.32 6.65
C LYS A 42 -13.15 13.09 6.37
N SER A 43 -12.95 12.46 5.21
CA SER A 43 -13.59 11.21 4.83
C SER A 43 -12.75 10.06 5.41
N LYS A 44 -13.35 9.19 6.21
CA LYS A 44 -12.60 8.10 6.86
C LYS A 44 -12.03 7.07 5.87
N TYR A 45 -12.46 7.09 4.61
CA TYR A 45 -12.03 6.15 3.59
C TYR A 45 -12.15 6.76 2.18
N LEU A 46 -11.25 6.34 1.30
CA LEU A 46 -11.28 6.57 -0.15
C LEU A 46 -11.68 5.27 -0.84
N SER A 47 -12.68 5.31 -1.72
CA SER A 47 -13.25 4.12 -2.36
C SER A 47 -13.12 4.17 -3.88
N GLY A 48 -12.47 3.14 -4.43
CA GLY A 48 -12.26 2.97 -5.86
C GLY A 48 -11.14 3.84 -6.42
N LYS A 49 -10.72 3.51 -7.63
CA LYS A 49 -9.52 4.11 -8.25
C LYS A 49 -9.62 5.63 -8.42
N SER A 50 -10.81 6.17 -8.72
CA SER A 50 -11.01 7.61 -8.91
C SER A 50 -10.70 8.45 -7.66
N GLU A 51 -10.98 7.91 -6.47
CA GLU A 51 -10.68 8.60 -5.20
C GLU A 51 -9.25 8.31 -4.71
N ILE A 52 -8.72 7.13 -5.04
CA ILE A 52 -7.36 6.71 -4.66
C ILE A 52 -6.30 7.46 -5.48
N GLU A 53 -6.54 7.75 -6.75
CA GLU A 53 -5.54 8.39 -7.62
C GLU A 53 -5.06 9.77 -7.12
N PRO A 54 -5.94 10.73 -6.75
CA PRO A 54 -5.50 12.00 -6.17
C PRO A 54 -4.69 11.82 -4.87
N PHE A 55 -5.05 10.82 -4.07
CA PHE A 55 -4.31 10.46 -2.88
C PHE A 55 -2.91 9.95 -3.21
N LEU A 56 -2.76 9.05 -4.20
CA LEU A 56 -1.45 8.54 -4.63
C LEU A 56 -0.56 9.65 -5.21
N ASN A 57 -1.14 10.62 -5.93
CA ASN A 57 -0.41 11.82 -6.35
C ASN A 57 0.18 12.57 -5.14
N SER A 58 -0.62 12.77 -4.10
CA SER A 58 -0.19 13.43 -2.87
C SER A 58 0.90 12.65 -2.14
N VAL A 59 0.77 11.32 -2.06
CA VAL A 59 1.78 10.44 -1.46
C VAL A 59 3.10 10.52 -2.23
N VAL A 60 3.07 10.46 -3.56
CA VAL A 60 4.28 10.59 -4.40
C VAL A 60 4.97 11.92 -4.15
N MET A 61 4.23 13.04 -4.17
CA MET A 61 4.79 14.36 -3.90
C MET A 61 5.40 14.45 -2.50
N ALA A 62 4.70 13.95 -1.48
CA ALA A 62 5.19 13.94 -0.11
C ALA A 62 6.45 13.07 0.08
N ASN A 63 6.61 12.02 -0.73
CA ASN A 63 7.76 11.12 -0.68
C ASN A 63 8.99 11.62 -1.44
N GLN A 64 8.92 12.75 -2.14
CA GLN A 64 10.07 13.27 -2.89
C GLN A 64 11.21 13.66 -1.95
N GLY A 65 12.37 13.03 -2.16
CA GLY A 65 13.57 13.28 -1.38
C GLY A 65 13.55 12.73 0.04
N LEU A 66 12.59 11.86 0.39
CA LEU A 66 12.62 11.09 1.64
C LEU A 66 13.50 9.85 1.48
N ASP A 67 14.30 9.56 2.51
CA ASP A 67 14.83 8.21 2.71
C ASP A 67 13.79 7.37 3.47
N TYR A 68 13.72 6.06 3.19
CA TYR A 68 12.84 5.18 3.96
C TYR A 68 13.46 3.82 4.27
N GLY A 69 13.20 3.35 5.49
CA GLY A 69 13.35 1.94 5.87
C GLY A 69 12.02 1.22 5.71
N LEU A 70 12.05 0.01 5.16
CA LEU A 70 10.87 -0.83 4.97
C LEU A 70 11.12 -2.22 5.55
N LYS A 71 10.34 -2.58 6.57
CA LYS A 71 10.23 -3.95 7.10
C LYS A 71 8.86 -4.49 6.76
N ILE A 72 8.80 -5.68 6.17
CA ILE A 72 7.54 -6.33 5.82
C ILE A 72 7.35 -7.52 6.75
N GLU A 73 6.24 -7.52 7.47
CA GLU A 73 5.74 -8.62 8.28
C GLU A 73 4.49 -9.21 7.63
N LYS A 74 4.29 -10.52 7.78
CA LYS A 74 3.16 -11.23 7.19
C LYS A 74 2.28 -11.77 8.29
N ASP A 75 0.99 -11.53 8.16
CA ASP A 75 -0.02 -12.20 8.97
C ASP A 75 -0.98 -12.95 8.03
N ASN A 76 -1.05 -14.26 8.16
CA ASN A 76 -1.98 -15.07 7.40
C ASN A 76 -3.27 -15.21 8.20
N GLN A 77 -4.17 -14.24 8.09
CA GLN A 77 -5.50 -14.33 8.69
C GLN A 77 -6.49 -15.03 7.74
N GLY A 78 -6.54 -16.37 7.83
CA GLY A 78 -7.52 -17.18 7.11
C GLY A 78 -7.35 -17.15 5.58
N ASP A 79 -8.44 -16.92 4.85
CA ASP A 79 -8.47 -16.93 3.37
C ASP A 79 -7.94 -15.64 2.72
N ASN A 80 -7.83 -14.56 3.49
CA ASN A 80 -7.27 -13.29 3.01
C ASN A 80 -5.79 -13.23 3.31
N THR A 81 -5.00 -12.74 2.34
CA THR A 81 -3.59 -12.49 2.60
C THR A 81 -3.41 -11.06 3.06
N VAL A 82 -3.01 -10.90 4.32
CA VAL A 82 -2.68 -9.62 4.93
C VAL A 82 -1.16 -9.47 4.96
N VAL A 83 -0.67 -8.30 4.56
CA VAL A 83 0.74 -7.95 4.60
C VAL A 83 0.87 -6.64 5.34
N ILE A 84 1.70 -6.60 6.37
CA ILE A 84 1.93 -5.41 7.19
C ILE A 84 3.31 -4.85 6.82
N ALA A 85 3.36 -3.59 6.44
CA ALA A 85 4.60 -2.88 6.19
C ALA A 85 4.85 -1.89 7.33
N ASP A 86 5.94 -2.08 8.07
CA ASP A 86 6.46 -1.12 9.02
C ASP A 86 7.47 -0.24 8.29
N VAL A 87 7.11 1.04 8.14
CA VAL A 87 7.82 2.01 7.30
C VAL A 87 8.33 3.14 8.18
N ILE A 88 9.60 3.49 8.00
CA ILE A 88 10.22 4.63 8.68
C ILE A 88 10.69 5.61 7.62
N PHE A 89 10.08 6.78 7.56
CA PHE A 89 10.48 7.89 6.68
C PHE A 89 11.45 8.82 7.40
N ARG A 90 12.51 9.25 6.71
CA ARG A 90 13.55 10.14 7.24
C ARG A 90 13.85 11.29 6.28
N LYS A 91 13.85 12.50 6.83
CA LYS A 91 14.41 13.71 6.21
C LYS A 91 15.00 14.61 7.29
N GLU A 92 14.22 15.56 7.78
CA GLU A 92 14.57 16.41 8.95
C GLU A 92 14.06 15.78 10.25
N ASN A 93 12.90 15.12 10.18
CA ASN A 93 12.30 14.33 11.25
C ASN A 93 12.26 12.85 10.85
N THR A 94 12.04 11.98 11.84
CA THR A 94 11.74 10.57 11.61
C THR A 94 10.25 10.34 11.88
N ILE A 95 9.55 9.76 10.92
CA ILE A 95 8.14 9.38 11.04
C ILE A 95 8.04 7.89 10.83
N ARG A 96 7.38 7.18 11.74
CA ARG A 96 7.07 5.76 11.59
C ARG A 96 5.60 5.61 11.23
N CYS A 97 5.29 4.71 10.32
CA CYS A 97 3.92 4.28 10.08
C CYS A 97 3.85 2.78 9.84
N MET A 98 2.71 2.22 10.18
CA MET A 98 2.33 0.87 9.83
C MET A 98 1.29 0.95 8.73
N ILE A 99 1.52 0.22 7.65
CA ILE A 99 0.60 0.12 6.52
C ILE A 99 0.16 -1.32 6.36
N THR A 100 -1.13 -1.57 6.56
CA THR A 100 -1.72 -2.90 6.41
C THR A 100 -2.35 -3.03 5.03
N PHE A 101 -1.92 -4.04 4.26
CA PHE A 101 -2.41 -4.36 2.93
C PHE A 101 -3.21 -5.65 2.96
N GLN A 102 -4.50 -5.59 2.63
CA GLN A 102 -5.31 -6.76 2.35
C GLN A 102 -5.35 -7.01 0.85
N LEU A 103 -4.86 -8.17 0.41
CA LEU A 103 -4.81 -8.54 -1.00
C LEU A 103 -6.02 -9.39 -1.40
N ASP A 104 -6.51 -9.14 -2.60
CA ASP A 104 -7.56 -9.95 -3.20
C ASP A 104 -7.01 -11.29 -3.71
N ASN A 105 -7.53 -12.38 -3.13
CA ASN A 105 -7.22 -13.77 -3.52
C ASN A 105 -8.31 -14.40 -4.39
N THR A 106 -9.39 -13.66 -4.69
CA THR A 106 -10.61 -14.21 -5.30
C THR A 106 -10.59 -14.22 -6.82
N LYS A 107 -9.60 -13.59 -7.46
CA LYS A 107 -9.44 -13.68 -8.92
C LYS A 107 -9.12 -15.12 -9.31
N ALA A 108 -9.81 -15.60 -10.36
CA ALA A 108 -9.62 -16.94 -10.92
C ALA A 108 -8.15 -17.22 -11.25
N ASP A 109 -7.44 -16.19 -11.69
CA ASP A 109 -6.00 -16.20 -11.79
C ASP A 109 -5.33 -15.71 -10.49
N LYS A 110 -4.93 -16.67 -9.65
CA LYS A 110 -4.14 -16.42 -8.42
C LYS A 110 -2.74 -15.85 -8.71
N SER A 111 -2.35 -15.67 -9.97
CA SER A 111 -1.12 -14.96 -10.37
C SER A 111 -1.24 -13.45 -10.24
N VAL A 112 -2.45 -12.89 -10.35
CA VAL A 112 -2.71 -11.45 -10.26
C VAL A 112 -3.28 -11.12 -8.90
N ARG A 113 -2.42 -10.65 -7.98
CA ARG A 113 -2.85 -10.12 -6.68
C ARG A 113 -2.98 -8.62 -6.78
N THR A 114 -4.10 -8.10 -6.30
CA THR A 114 -4.36 -6.66 -6.21
C THR A 114 -4.67 -6.27 -4.78
N ILE A 115 -4.35 -5.03 -4.41
CA ILE A 115 -4.67 -4.45 -3.12
C ILE A 115 -6.17 -4.17 -3.10
N LYS A 116 -6.89 -4.82 -2.19
CA LYS A 116 -8.32 -4.60 -1.95
C LYS A 116 -8.54 -3.57 -0.84
N ARG A 117 -7.67 -3.57 0.16
CA ARG A 117 -7.71 -2.61 1.26
C ARG A 117 -6.31 -2.20 1.65
N MET A 118 -6.14 -0.92 1.95
CA MET A 118 -4.94 -0.37 2.57
C MET A 118 -5.33 0.47 3.78
N ASP A 119 -4.75 0.18 4.94
CA ASP A 119 -4.94 0.96 6.16
C ASP A 119 -3.61 1.58 6.57
N ILE A 120 -3.59 2.88 6.84
CA ILE A 120 -2.39 3.63 7.19
C ILE A 120 -2.52 4.16 8.62
N GLU A 121 -1.57 3.79 9.48
CA GLU A 121 -1.50 4.21 10.88
C GLU A 121 -0.12 4.82 11.16
N PHE A 122 -0.07 6.09 11.58
CA PHE A 122 1.17 6.69 12.07
C PHE A 122 1.44 6.25 13.51
N ILE A 123 2.70 5.93 13.80
CA ILE A 123 3.16 5.48 15.10
C ILE A 123 4.11 6.57 15.62
N ASP A 124 3.78 7.13 16.79
CA ASP A 124 4.58 8.12 17.50
C ASP A 124 5.97 7.58 17.90
#